data_AF-A0A6B3PAW9-F1
#
_entry.id   AF-A0A6B3PAW9-F1
#
_cell.length_a   1.000
_cell.length_b   1.000
_cell.length_c   1.000
_cell.angle_alpha   90.00
_cell.angle_beta   90.00
_cell.angle_gamma   90.00
#
_symmetry.space_group_name_H-M   'P 1'
#
loop_
_entity.id
_entity.type
_entity.pdbx_description
1 polymer ?
#
loop_
_entity_poly.entity_id
_entity_poly.type
_entity_poly.pdbx_seq_one_letter_code
_entity_poly.pdbx_strand_id
1 'polypeptide(L)'
;MSAPNNVKTITNYASALIKLERVEESLPLFEKSLQLEPNNVKTITNYASTLIKLERVKKSLPLFEKSLQLEPDNVKTINNYVNGLIKLGKSVESFPFLRVSLQGIIDDANYLIKLGKTQESLPWFEQVLELEPDNTDVISCPDN
;
A
#
# COMPACT_ATOMS: atom_id res chain seq x y z
N MET A 1 -19.60 6.57 33.22
CA MET A 1 -19.73 7.20 31.88
C MET A 1 -18.34 7.24 31.25
N SER A 2 -17.99 6.22 30.46
CA SER A 2 -16.70 6.13 29.78
C SER A 2 -16.68 7.09 28.59
N ALA A 3 -15.79 8.08 28.60
CA ALA A 3 -15.70 9.08 27.56
C ALA A 3 -15.58 8.43 26.16
N PRO A 4 -16.44 8.78 25.18
CA PRO A 4 -16.45 8.20 23.83
C PRO A 4 -15.30 8.69 22.95
N ASN A 5 -14.19 9.13 23.56
CA ASN A 5 -13.14 9.90 22.91
C ASN A 5 -11.79 9.17 22.89
N ASN A 6 -11.79 7.84 22.93
CA ASN A 6 -10.59 7.06 22.63
C ASN A 6 -10.63 6.49 21.20
N VAL A 7 -9.45 6.29 20.61
CA VAL A 7 -9.29 5.80 19.25
C VAL A 7 -10.02 4.48 19.01
N LYS A 8 -10.05 3.58 20.00
CA LYS A 8 -10.73 2.28 19.90
C LYS A 8 -12.25 2.42 19.69
N THR A 9 -12.89 3.33 20.40
CA THR A 9 -14.36 3.54 20.30
C THR A 9 -14.71 4.17 18.96
N ILE A 10 -13.92 5.15 18.52
CA ILE A 10 -14.12 5.84 17.25
C ILE A 10 -13.93 4.89 16.07
N THR A 11 -12.87 4.08 16.08
CA THR A 11 -12.60 3.09 15.01
C THR A 11 -13.64 1.97 14.97
N ASN A 12 -14.17 1.55 16.13
CA ASN A 12 -15.28 0.60 16.19
C ASN A 12 -16.56 1.21 15.59
N TYR A 13 -16.86 2.47 15.87
CA TYR A 13 -18.02 3.14 15.29
C TYR A 13 -17.89 3.31 13.78
N ALA A 14 -16.72 3.73 13.29
CA ALA A 14 -16.41 3.79 11.87
C ALA A 14 -16.61 2.43 11.19
N SER A 15 -16.15 1.34 11.83
CA SER A 15 -16.33 -0.02 11.33
C SER A 15 -17.80 -0.44 11.28
N ALA A 16 -18.61 -0.02 12.24
CA ALA A 16 -20.05 -0.28 12.25
C ALA A 16 -20.75 0.46 11.10
N LEU A 17 -20.42 1.73 10.86
CA LEU A 17 -20.95 2.49 9.72
C LEU A 17 -20.62 1.84 8.38
N ILE A 18 -19.39 1.35 8.20
CA ILE A 18 -18.99 0.62 6.99
C ILE A 18 -19.84 -0.64 6.79
N LYS A 19 -20.14 -1.39 7.87
CA LYS A 19 -21.00 -2.59 7.81
C LYS A 19 -22.45 -2.26 7.48
N LEU A 20 -22.90 -1.06 7.82
CA LEU A 20 -24.23 -0.54 7.50
C LEU A 20 -24.27 0.16 6.13
N GLU A 21 -23.23 -0.01 5.30
CA GLU A 21 -23.08 0.65 3.99
C GLU A 21 -23.05 2.19 4.02
N ARG A 22 -22.99 2.78 5.23
CA ARG A 22 -22.84 4.21 5.48
C ARG A 22 -21.37 4.61 5.44
N VAL A 23 -20.69 4.24 4.37
CA VAL A 23 -19.22 4.29 4.25
C VAL A 23 -18.70 5.73 4.33
N GLU A 24 -19.38 6.69 3.71
CA GLU A 24 -18.96 8.10 3.72
C GLU A 24 -18.98 8.73 5.11
N GLU A 25 -19.94 8.35 5.95
CA GLU A 25 -20.04 8.86 7.33
C GLU A 25 -18.90 8.35 8.24
N SER A 26 -18.17 7.31 7.81
CA SER A 26 -17.02 6.80 8.55
C SER A 26 -15.75 7.63 8.39
N LEU A 27 -15.63 8.43 7.31
CA LEU A 27 -14.45 9.25 7.04
C LEU A 27 -14.12 10.27 8.14
N PRO A 28 -15.06 11.11 8.61
CA PRO A 28 -14.77 12.07 9.69
C PRO A 28 -14.38 11.39 11.00
N LEU A 29 -14.80 10.14 11.22
CA LEU A 29 -14.40 9.37 12.39
C LEU A 29 -12.94 8.93 12.29
N PHE A 30 -12.48 8.51 11.11
CA PHE A 30 -11.05 8.22 10.92
C PHE A 30 -10.19 9.47 11.10
N GLU A 31 -10.62 10.61 10.56
CA GLU A 31 -9.92 11.89 10.76
C GLU A 31 -9.83 12.26 12.23
N LYS A 32 -10.95 12.18 12.98
CA LYS A 32 -10.97 12.39 14.42
C LYS A 32 -10.07 11.41 15.17
N SER A 33 -10.05 10.14 14.76
CA SER A 33 -9.16 9.15 15.35
C SER A 33 -7.69 9.48 15.12
N LEU A 34 -7.34 10.02 13.94
CA LEU A 34 -5.97 10.43 13.61
C LEU A 34 -5.58 11.78 14.26
N GLN A 35 -6.54 12.63 14.62
CA GLN A 35 -6.27 13.81 15.46
C GLN A 35 -5.83 13.40 16.88
N LEU A 36 -6.38 12.30 17.40
CA LEU A 36 -6.01 11.76 18.71
C LEU A 36 -4.70 10.96 18.66
N GLU A 37 -4.53 10.10 17.65
CA GLU A 37 -3.31 9.32 17.43
C GLU A 37 -2.87 9.43 15.96
N PRO A 38 -2.05 10.43 15.62
CA PRO A 38 -1.66 10.72 14.23
C PRO A 38 -0.91 9.60 13.50
N ASN A 39 -0.29 8.70 14.25
CA ASN A 39 0.54 7.61 13.75
C ASN A 39 -0.07 6.23 14.03
N ASN A 40 -1.37 6.16 14.31
CA ASN A 40 -2.04 4.87 14.47
C ASN A 40 -2.17 4.16 13.10
N VAL A 41 -1.25 3.24 12.83
CA VAL A 41 -1.15 2.49 11.55
C VAL A 41 -2.46 1.81 11.18
N LYS A 42 -3.15 1.23 12.17
CA LYS A 42 -4.45 0.57 11.95
C LYS A 42 -5.52 1.55 11.47
N THR A 43 -5.60 2.74 12.08
CA THR A 43 -6.54 3.79 11.68
C THR A 43 -6.19 4.33 10.29
N ILE A 44 -4.91 4.61 10.02
CA ILE A 44 -4.44 5.09 8.70
C ILE A 44 -4.80 4.08 7.61
N THR A 45 -4.48 2.79 7.82
CA THR A 45 -4.76 1.71 6.86
C THR A 45 -6.26 1.53 6.63
N ASN A 46 -7.09 1.59 7.68
CA ASN A 46 -8.53 1.48 7.54
C ASN A 46 -9.13 2.69 6.81
N TYR A 47 -8.64 3.90 7.07
CA TYR A 47 -9.06 5.10 6.36
C TYR A 47 -8.73 5.03 4.87
N ALA A 48 -7.49 4.66 4.54
CA ALA A 48 -7.04 4.47 3.16
C ALA A 48 -7.87 3.40 2.43
N SER A 49 -8.08 2.24 3.05
CA SER A 49 -8.93 1.16 2.50
C SER A 49 -10.38 1.60 2.30
N THR A 50 -10.91 2.46 3.17
CA THR A 50 -12.25 3.03 3.04
C THR A 50 -12.34 3.98 1.84
N LEU A 51 -11.30 4.80 1.61
CA LEU A 51 -11.21 5.64 0.41
C LEU A 51 -11.14 4.80 -0.88
N ILE A 52 -10.48 3.65 -0.87
CA ILE A 52 -10.52 2.70 -2.01
C ILE A 52 -11.96 2.24 -2.30
N LYS A 53 -12.72 1.87 -1.26
CA LYS A 53 -14.12 1.44 -1.40
C LYS A 53 -15.03 2.52 -1.99
N LEU A 54 -14.70 3.78 -1.72
CA LEU A 54 -15.41 4.95 -2.24
C LEU A 54 -14.87 5.43 -3.59
N GLU A 55 -14.01 4.63 -4.24
CA GLU A 55 -13.33 4.96 -5.50
C GLU A 55 -12.43 6.21 -5.45
N ARG A 56 -12.12 6.70 -4.25
CA ARG A 56 -11.22 7.85 -4.00
C ARG A 56 -9.76 7.39 -3.94
N VAL A 57 -9.35 6.58 -4.92
CA VAL A 57 -8.08 5.84 -4.89
C VAL A 57 -6.86 6.77 -4.76
N LYS A 58 -6.84 7.89 -5.49
CA LYS A 58 -5.74 8.88 -5.41
C LYS A 58 -5.53 9.45 -4.00
N LYS A 59 -6.59 9.61 -3.21
CA LYS A 59 -6.50 10.10 -1.83
C LYS A 59 -6.00 9.03 -0.85
N SER A 60 -6.12 7.75 -1.22
CA SER A 60 -5.71 6.64 -0.36
C SER A 60 -4.20 6.37 -0.39
N LEU A 61 -3.52 6.61 -1.53
CA LEU A 61 -2.09 6.32 -1.70
C LEU A 61 -1.19 6.98 -0.64
N PRO A 62 -1.27 8.30 -0.37
CA PRO A 62 -0.39 8.93 0.63
C PRO A 62 -0.63 8.40 2.05
N LEU A 63 -1.82 7.87 2.34
CA LEU A 63 -2.11 7.24 3.63
C LEU A 63 -1.46 5.85 3.71
N PHE A 64 -1.49 5.07 2.63
CA PHE A 64 -0.77 3.81 2.58
C PHE A 64 0.74 4.01 2.71
N GLU A 65 1.31 4.97 1.99
CA GLU A 65 2.72 5.35 2.10
C GLU A 65 3.08 5.73 3.54
N LYS A 66 2.30 6.61 4.17
CA LYS A 66 2.49 6.97 5.59
C LYS A 66 2.41 5.74 6.51
N SER A 67 1.47 4.83 6.24
CA SER A 67 1.31 3.61 7.04
C SER A 67 2.52 2.68 6.88
N LEU A 68 3.08 2.55 5.68
CA LEU A 68 4.28 1.74 5.41
C LEU A 68 5.57 2.40 5.90
N GLN A 69 5.62 3.73 5.98
CA GLN A 69 6.73 4.42 6.66
C GLN A 69 6.78 4.11 8.16
N LEU A 70 5.62 3.88 8.79
CA LEU A 70 5.51 3.55 10.21
C LEU A 70 5.69 2.04 10.47
N GLU A 71 5.10 1.20 9.62
CA GLU A 71 5.24 -0.26 9.66
C GLU A 71 5.47 -0.79 8.23
N PRO A 72 6.73 -0.90 7.78
CA PRO A 72 7.08 -1.31 6.42
C PRO A 72 6.54 -2.68 6.03
N ASP A 73 6.50 -3.61 6.98
CA ASP A 73 6.10 -5.00 6.75
C ASP A 73 4.62 -5.26 7.02
N ASN A 74 3.79 -4.21 7.15
CA ASN A 74 2.37 -4.39 7.40
C ASN A 74 1.66 -4.97 6.17
N VAL A 75 1.54 -6.30 6.15
CA VAL A 75 0.94 -7.07 5.05
C VAL A 75 -0.44 -6.56 4.65
N LYS A 76 -1.26 -6.12 5.62
CA LYS A 76 -2.58 -5.57 5.32
C LYS A 76 -2.49 -4.24 4.57
N THR A 77 -1.57 -3.36 4.97
CA THR A 77 -1.31 -2.10 4.28
C THR A 77 -0.77 -2.34 2.88
N ILE A 78 0.25 -3.19 2.74
CA ILE A 78 0.85 -3.61 1.47
C ILE A 78 -0.22 -4.09 0.50
N ASN A 79 -1.04 -5.08 0.89
CA ASN A 79 -2.08 -5.64 0.05
C ASN A 79 -3.10 -4.59 -0.42
N ASN A 80 -3.51 -3.67 0.46
CA ASN A 80 -4.45 -2.62 0.08
C ASN A 80 -3.81 -1.54 -0.79
N TYR A 81 -2.54 -1.24 -0.59
CA TYR A 81 -1.79 -0.28 -1.40
C TYR A 81 -1.61 -0.80 -2.83
N VAL A 82 -1.15 -2.04 -2.97
CA VAL A 82 -1.07 -2.77 -4.26
C VAL A 82 -2.40 -2.72 -5.00
N ASN A 83 -3.49 -3.06 -4.32
CA ASN A 83 -4.83 -3.00 -4.91
C ASN A 83 -5.20 -1.58 -5.38
N GLY A 84 -4.81 -0.55 -4.63
CA GLY A 84 -5.01 0.85 -5.02
C GLY A 84 -4.19 1.25 -6.24
N LEU A 85 -2.93 0.83 -6.30
CA LEU A 85 -2.04 1.10 -7.44
C LEU A 85 -2.54 0.40 -8.71
N ILE A 86 -2.94 -0.86 -8.62
CA ILE A 86 -3.54 -1.61 -9.75
C ILE A 86 -4.82 -0.92 -10.25
N LYS A 87 -5.71 -0.47 -9.35
CA LYS A 87 -6.93 0.26 -9.71
C LYS A 87 -6.66 1.58 -10.46
N LEU A 88 -5.49 2.19 -10.26
CA LEU A 88 -5.07 3.39 -11.00
C LEU A 88 -4.29 3.09 -12.28
N GLY A 89 -4.10 1.81 -12.62
CA GLY A 89 -3.23 1.39 -13.74
C GLY A 89 -1.74 1.55 -13.44
N LYS A 90 -1.37 1.83 -12.19
CA LYS A 90 0.02 1.97 -11.72
C LYS A 90 0.59 0.61 -11.31
N SER A 91 0.41 -0.40 -12.16
CA SER A 91 0.89 -1.76 -11.87
C SER A 91 2.40 -1.79 -11.61
N VAL A 92 3.16 -0.93 -12.30
CA VAL A 92 4.62 -0.79 -12.12
C VAL A 92 5.00 -0.36 -10.70
N GLU A 93 4.20 0.48 -10.06
CA GLU A 93 4.47 0.96 -8.70
C GLU A 93 4.05 -0.07 -7.63
N SER A 94 3.15 -1.00 -7.97
CA SER A 94 2.62 -2.01 -7.03
C SER A 94 3.58 -3.17 -6.77
N PHE A 95 4.57 -3.27 -7.62
CA PHE A 95 5.43 -4.39 -7.84
C PHE A 95 6.48 -4.64 -6.76
N PRO A 96 7.17 -3.60 -6.22
CA PRO A 96 8.02 -3.75 -5.04
C PRO A 96 7.28 -4.33 -3.81
N PHE A 97 5.95 -4.21 -3.79
CA PHE A 97 5.07 -4.66 -2.71
C PHE A 97 4.48 -6.06 -2.96
N LEU A 98 4.59 -6.61 -4.18
CA LEU A 98 3.98 -7.87 -4.58
C LEU A 98 4.81 -9.12 -4.20
N ARG A 99 6.11 -8.98 -3.93
CA ARG A 99 6.95 -10.05 -3.38
C ARG A 99 8.07 -9.51 -2.48
N VAL A 100 8.16 -10.04 -1.27
CA VAL A 100 9.15 -9.67 -0.22
C VAL A 100 10.47 -10.45 -0.36
N SER A 101 10.74 -11.04 -1.53
CA SER A 101 11.98 -11.75 -1.81
C SER A 101 12.64 -11.11 -3.02
N LEU A 102 13.96 -10.89 -2.97
CA LEU A 102 14.74 -10.38 -4.11
C LEU A 102 14.50 -11.22 -5.36
N GLN A 103 14.47 -12.55 -5.24
CA GLN A 103 14.14 -13.45 -6.35
C GLN A 103 12.75 -13.16 -6.96
N GLY A 104 11.79 -12.80 -6.12
CA GLY A 104 10.45 -12.43 -6.55
C GLY A 104 10.41 -11.15 -7.37
N ILE A 105 11.21 -10.16 -6.98
CA ILE A 105 11.39 -8.92 -7.73
C ILE A 105 12.02 -9.22 -9.10
N ILE A 106 13.06 -10.08 -9.12
CA ILE A 106 13.74 -10.51 -10.35
C ILE A 106 12.79 -11.28 -11.28
N ASP A 107 11.98 -12.20 -10.75
CA ASP A 107 11.01 -12.99 -11.53
C ASP A 107 9.97 -12.07 -12.21
N ASP A 108 9.46 -11.08 -11.49
CA ASP A 108 8.45 -10.15 -12.00
C ASP A 108 9.05 -9.16 -13.02
N ALA A 109 10.27 -8.66 -12.77
CA ALA A 109 11.01 -7.83 -13.72
C ALA A 109 11.27 -8.58 -15.04
N ASN A 110 11.67 -9.85 -14.96
CA ASN A 110 11.83 -10.72 -16.12
C ASN A 110 10.51 -10.98 -16.85
N TYR A 111 9.38 -11.03 -16.14
CA TYR A 111 8.07 -11.14 -16.78
C TYR A 111 7.70 -9.87 -17.58
N LEU A 112 8.04 -8.68 -17.10
CA LEU A 112 7.85 -7.43 -17.85
C LEU A 112 8.68 -7.38 -19.14
N ILE A 113 9.92 -7.88 -19.10
CA ILE A 113 10.76 -8.04 -20.29
C ILE A 113 10.06 -8.93 -21.33
N LYS A 114 9.50 -10.07 -20.89
CA LYS A 114 8.76 -10.98 -21.79
C LYS A 114 7.53 -10.33 -22.44
N LEU A 115 6.92 -9.36 -21.77
CA LEU A 115 5.79 -8.58 -22.32
C LEU A 115 6.23 -7.42 -23.22
N GLY A 116 7.54 -7.24 -23.45
CA GLY A 116 8.09 -6.12 -24.22
C GLY A 116 8.13 -4.79 -23.46
N LYS A 117 7.87 -4.82 -22.15
CA LYS A 117 7.84 -3.64 -21.26
C LYS A 117 9.18 -3.45 -20.57
N THR A 118 10.28 -3.54 -21.32
CA THR A 118 11.65 -3.51 -20.77
C THR A 118 11.92 -2.26 -19.91
N GLN A 119 11.43 -1.08 -20.35
CA GLN A 119 11.60 0.16 -19.60
C GLN A 119 10.93 0.13 -18.21
N GLU A 120 9.84 -0.63 -18.06
CA GLU A 120 9.13 -0.79 -16.78
C GLU A 120 9.86 -1.78 -15.85
N SER A 121 10.79 -2.59 -16.36
CA SER A 121 11.56 -3.58 -15.57
C SER A 121 12.83 -3.01 -14.93
N LEU A 122 13.42 -1.94 -15.48
CA LEU A 122 14.69 -1.37 -15.01
C LEU A 122 14.68 -0.94 -13.53
N PRO A 123 13.65 -0.23 -13.01
CA PRO A 123 13.66 0.21 -11.61
C PRO A 123 13.72 -0.94 -10.60
N TRP A 124 13.31 -2.13 -11.02
CA TRP A 124 13.29 -3.32 -10.16
C TRP A 124 14.67 -3.95 -10.02
N PHE A 125 15.41 -4.02 -11.12
CA PHE A 125 16.79 -4.46 -11.09
C PHE A 125 17.66 -3.49 -10.31
N GLU A 126 17.43 -2.18 -10.47
CA GLU A 126 18.06 -1.14 -9.66
C GLU A 126 17.76 -1.34 -8.16
N GLN A 127 16.50 -1.58 -7.80
CA GLN A 127 16.12 -1.83 -6.40
C GLN A 127 16.81 -3.09 -5.84
N VAL A 128 16.93 -4.16 -6.61
CA VAL A 128 17.65 -5.36 -6.17
C VAL A 128 19.14 -5.07 -5.98
N LEU A 129 19.76 -4.31 -6.89
CA LEU A 129 21.16 -3.91 -6.77
C LEU A 129 21.42 -2.92 -5.63
N GLU A 130 20.44 -2.09 -5.26
CA GLU A 130 20.54 -1.24 -4.06
C GLU A 130 20.55 -2.08 -2.78
N LEU A 131 19.77 -3.16 -2.74
CA LEU A 131 19.67 -4.05 -1.58
C LEU A 131 20.81 -5.07 -1.52
N GLU A 132 21.19 -5.63 -2.67
CA GLU A 132 22.29 -6.57 -2.87
C GLU A 132 23.08 -6.19 -4.14
N PRO A 133 24.13 -5.36 -4.01
CA PRO A 133 24.92 -4.89 -5.16
C PRO A 133 25.61 -6.00 -5.96
N ASP A 134 25.88 -7.14 -5.30
CA ASP A 134 26.55 -8.30 -5.88
C ASP A 134 25.56 -9.39 -6.36
N ASN A 135 24.26 -9.08 -6.47
CA ASN A 135 23.24 -10.05 -6.87
C ASN A 135 23.40 -10.46 -8.34
N THR A 136 23.86 -11.69 -8.57
CA THR A 136 24.18 -12.19 -9.91
C THR A 136 22.95 -12.49 -10.77
N ASP A 137 21.77 -12.60 -10.16
CA ASP A 137 20.54 -12.97 -10.85
C ASP A 137 19.95 -11.76 -11.64
N VAL A 138 20.41 -10.53 -11.34
CA VAL A 138 20.06 -9.31 -12.07
C VAL A 138 20.80 -9.17 -13.41
N ILE A 139 21.95 -9.83 -13.57
CA ILE A 139 22.83 -9.73 -14.76
C ILE A 139 22.14 -10.25 -16.04
N SER A 140 21.01 -10.96 -15.93
CA SER A 140 20.24 -11.43 -17.09
C SER A 140 19.41 -10.36 -17.79
N CYS A 141 19.42 -9.11 -17.32
CA CYS A 141 18.76 -8.02 -18.02
C CYS A 141 19.46 -7.79 -19.37
N PRO A 142 18.76 -7.87 -20.53
CA PRO A 142 19.42 -7.74 -21.81
C PRO A 142 19.98 -6.33 -21.94
N ASP A 143 21.31 -6.20 -21.96
CA ASP A 143 21.97 -5.03 -22.48
C ASP A 143 21.45 -4.80 -23.91
N ASN A 144 20.86 -3.63 -24.12
CA ASN A 144 20.25 -3.18 -25.36
C ASN A 144 21.15 -3.37 -26.60
#